data_AF-A0A4U6VY44-F1
#
_entry.id   AF-A0A4U6VY44-F1
#
_cell.length_a   1.000
_cell.length_b   1.000
_cell.length_c   1.000
_cell.angle_alpha   90.00
_cell.angle_beta   90.00
_cell.angle_gamma   90.00
#
_symmetry.space_group_name_H-M   'P 1'
#
loop_
_entity.id
_entity.type
_entity.pdbx_description
1 polymer ?
#
loop_
_entity_poly.entity_id
_entity_poly.type
_entity_poly.pdbx_seq_one_letter_code
_entity_poly.pdbx_strand_id
1 'polypeptide(L)'
;MAGIKFLTYNVWSCEHVAVYRRIRAICEIIERHDPDVIFLQTHHRLRAATCSLACPNPSDIGSVHRRARAGAFLEHFDAVHHQPYERSFVLDGNVVLGGDLGWDDDLDGPLRLGDEGWVDAWRELRGGDEDTGGGWTYDAVANPMLRGLNLPAERRRPDRFICKLRDFKLGSIEMVGVEPIPGVTRFDDKGNVLPVLPSHHFGLLLTISRSMVSKNV
;
A
#
# COMPACT_ATOMS: atom_id res chain seq x y z
N MET A 1 5.30 -8.42 23.82
CA MET A 1 3.85 -8.18 23.54
C MET A 1 3.64 -8.42 22.06
N ALA A 2 2.52 -9.03 21.66
CA ALA A 2 2.18 -9.22 20.25
C ALA A 2 1.97 -7.85 19.57
N GLY A 3 2.58 -7.65 18.40
CA GLY A 3 2.33 -6.48 17.56
C GLY A 3 1.05 -6.65 16.73
N ILE A 4 0.51 -5.55 16.22
CA ILE A 4 -0.62 -5.57 15.28
C ILE A 4 -0.05 -5.56 13.86
N LYS A 5 -0.49 -6.50 13.03
CA LYS A 5 -0.08 -6.68 11.64
C LYS A 5 -1.18 -6.22 10.68
N PHE A 6 -0.81 -5.36 9.75
CA PHE A 6 -1.66 -4.88 8.67
C PHE A 6 -1.13 -5.41 7.34
N LEU A 7 -1.97 -6.07 6.56
CA LEU A 7 -1.66 -6.55 5.21
C LEU A 7 -2.51 -5.81 4.19
N THR A 8 -1.88 -5.19 3.20
CA THR A 8 -2.58 -4.73 1.99
C THR A 8 -2.12 -5.54 0.78
N TYR A 9 -3.09 -5.95 -0.04
CA TYR A 9 -2.82 -6.75 -1.23
C TYR A 9 -3.80 -6.42 -2.36
N ASN A 10 -3.23 -6.11 -3.52
CA ASN A 10 -3.97 -5.87 -4.75
C ASN A 10 -4.38 -7.18 -5.41
N VAL A 11 -5.68 -7.36 -5.71
CA VAL A 11 -6.18 -8.56 -6.39
C VAL A 11 -6.39 -8.25 -7.86
N TRP A 12 -5.50 -8.75 -8.71
CA TRP A 12 -5.54 -8.43 -10.13
C TRP A 12 -6.72 -9.09 -10.86
N SER A 13 -7.52 -8.28 -11.54
CA SER A 13 -8.72 -8.66 -12.29
C SER A 13 -8.45 -9.36 -13.63
N CYS A 14 -7.19 -9.58 -13.98
CA CYS A 14 -6.79 -10.24 -15.22
C CYS A 14 -7.07 -11.76 -15.18
N GLU A 15 -8.32 -12.13 -15.45
CA GLU A 15 -8.83 -13.49 -15.19
C GLU A 15 -8.13 -14.59 -16.00
N HIS A 16 -7.70 -14.27 -17.22
CA HIS A 16 -7.01 -15.21 -18.11
C HIS A 16 -5.62 -15.62 -17.58
N VAL A 17 -5.09 -14.92 -16.57
CA VAL A 17 -3.79 -15.22 -15.95
C VAL A 17 -4.01 -15.99 -14.66
N ALA A 18 -4.28 -17.28 -14.76
CA ALA A 18 -4.30 -18.23 -13.63
C ALA A 18 -5.03 -17.72 -12.37
N VAL A 19 -6.16 -17.02 -12.53
CA VAL A 19 -6.83 -16.26 -11.47
C VAL A 19 -7.10 -17.08 -10.21
N TYR A 20 -7.58 -18.32 -10.34
CA TYR A 20 -7.83 -19.20 -9.20
C TYR A 20 -6.54 -19.52 -8.42
N ARG A 21 -5.44 -19.76 -9.14
CA ARG A 21 -4.13 -20.04 -8.52
C ARG A 21 -3.57 -18.78 -7.84
N ARG A 22 -3.76 -17.61 -8.44
CA ARG A 22 -3.39 -16.32 -7.86
C ARG A 22 -4.18 -16.03 -6.57
N ILE A 23 -5.50 -16.21 -6.58
CA ILE A 23 -6.34 -16.04 -5.38
C ILE A 23 -5.87 -16.99 -4.28
N ARG A 24 -5.64 -18.27 -4.60
CA ARG A 24 -5.13 -19.23 -3.63
C ARG A 24 -3.76 -18.83 -3.05
N ALA A 25 -2.84 -18.34 -3.89
CA ALA A 25 -1.54 -17.87 -3.41
C ALA A 25 -1.67 -16.66 -2.46
N ILE A 26 -2.60 -15.75 -2.72
CA ILE A 26 -2.92 -14.65 -1.80
C ILE A 26 -3.48 -15.19 -0.48
N CYS A 27 -4.37 -16.20 -0.52
CA CYS A 27 -4.85 -16.88 0.71
C CYS A 27 -3.70 -17.53 1.50
N GLU A 28 -2.77 -18.22 0.84
CA GLU A 28 -1.60 -18.83 1.48
C GLU A 28 -0.67 -17.77 2.11
N ILE A 29 -0.57 -16.57 1.53
CA ILE A 29 0.13 -15.42 2.13
C ILE A 29 -0.60 -14.94 3.38
N ILE A 30 -1.93 -14.81 3.33
CA ILE A 30 -2.75 -14.41 4.49
C ILE A 30 -2.58 -15.43 5.63
N GLU A 31 -2.73 -16.72 5.34
CA GLU A 31 -2.59 -17.80 6.34
C GLU A 31 -1.19 -17.84 6.95
N ARG A 32 -0.14 -17.64 6.14
CA ARG A 32 1.25 -17.64 6.60
C ARG A 32 1.55 -16.48 7.54
N HIS A 33 1.08 -15.28 7.22
CA HIS A 33 1.45 -14.06 7.94
C HIS A 33 0.50 -13.75 9.10
N ASP A 34 -0.70 -14.34 9.09
CA ASP A 34 -1.74 -14.19 10.13
C ASP A 34 -1.93 -12.72 10.55
N PRO A 35 -2.34 -11.85 9.60
CA PRO A 35 -2.49 -10.42 9.88
C PRO A 35 -3.76 -10.13 10.71
N ASP A 36 -3.65 -9.16 11.62
CA ASP A 36 -4.78 -8.69 12.43
C ASP A 36 -5.80 -7.87 11.59
N VAL A 37 -5.33 -7.20 10.53
CA VAL A 37 -6.16 -6.40 9.62
C VAL A 37 -5.73 -6.64 8.17
N ILE A 38 -6.69 -6.92 7.28
CA ILE A 38 -6.45 -7.17 5.86
C ILE A 38 -7.21 -6.13 5.00
N PHE A 39 -6.49 -5.50 4.08
CA PHE A 39 -7.02 -4.66 3.01
C PHE A 39 -6.89 -5.39 1.68
N LEU A 40 -7.99 -5.95 1.15
CA LEU A 40 -8.02 -6.52 -0.20
C LEU A 40 -8.64 -5.52 -1.16
N GLN A 41 -7.87 -5.09 -2.16
CA GLN A 41 -8.35 -4.17 -3.18
C GLN A 41 -8.81 -4.97 -4.41
N THR A 42 -10.13 -5.02 -4.60
CA THR A 42 -10.81 -5.48 -5.83
C THR A 42 -11.76 -4.37 -6.28
N HIS A 43 -11.93 -4.17 -7.59
CA HIS A 43 -12.86 -3.15 -8.10
C HIS A 43 -14.31 -3.37 -7.55
N HIS A 44 -14.82 -2.33 -6.87
CA HIS A 44 -16.16 -2.11 -6.26
C HIS A 44 -16.42 -2.57 -4.78
N ARG A 45 -17.38 -1.85 -4.14
CA ARG A 45 -17.46 -1.36 -2.73
C ARG A 45 -17.64 -2.39 -1.57
N LEU A 46 -16.85 -2.19 -0.51
CA LEU A 46 -17.16 -2.39 0.93
C LEU A 46 -16.48 -1.26 1.75
N ARG A 47 -17.04 -0.81 2.89
CA ARG A 47 -16.47 0.29 3.68
C ARG A 47 -15.53 -0.20 4.81
N ALA A 48 -14.25 -0.16 4.49
CA ALA A 48 -13.11 0.10 5.39
C ALA A 48 -12.39 1.34 4.80
N ALA A 49 -11.77 2.21 5.61
CA ALA A 49 -11.15 3.45 5.10
C ALA A 49 -9.79 3.18 4.46
N THR A 50 -9.80 2.60 3.27
CA THR A 50 -8.68 2.59 2.32
C THR A 50 -8.75 3.89 1.52
N CYS A 51 -7.66 4.64 1.35
CA CYS A 51 -7.66 5.69 0.33
C CYS A 51 -7.11 5.10 -0.98
N SER A 52 -7.82 5.35 -2.06
CA SER A 52 -7.36 5.12 -3.42
C SER A 52 -7.55 6.45 -4.12
N LEU A 53 -6.45 7.15 -4.41
CA LEU A 53 -6.51 8.29 -5.31
C LEU A 53 -6.59 7.71 -6.71
N ALA A 54 -7.55 8.16 -7.51
CA ALA A 54 -7.70 7.69 -8.89
C ALA A 54 -6.35 7.80 -9.62
N CYS A 55 -5.95 6.80 -10.41
CA CYS A 55 -4.69 6.86 -11.16
C CYS A 55 -4.63 8.13 -12.04
N PRO A 56 -3.45 8.78 -12.15
CA PRO A 56 -3.33 10.01 -12.93
C PRO A 56 -3.52 9.70 -14.41
N ASN A 57 -4.32 10.50 -15.10
CA ASN A 57 -4.34 10.51 -16.55
C ASN A 57 -3.36 11.60 -17.08
N PRO A 58 -3.04 11.64 -18.39
CA PRO A 58 -2.08 12.60 -18.93
C PRO A 58 -2.39 14.08 -18.64
N SER A 59 -3.67 14.44 -18.43
CA SER A 59 -4.05 15.80 -18.04
C SER A 59 -3.87 16.11 -16.55
N ASP A 60 -3.59 15.08 -15.73
CA ASP A 60 -3.35 15.22 -14.29
C ASP A 60 -1.87 15.44 -13.93
N ILE A 61 -0.95 15.30 -14.89
CA ILE A 61 0.50 15.44 -14.66
C ILE A 61 0.79 16.83 -14.10
N GLY A 62 1.41 16.87 -12.91
CA GLY A 62 1.71 18.13 -12.22
C GLY A 62 0.49 18.91 -11.73
N SER A 63 -0.70 18.32 -11.70
CA SER A 63 -1.95 18.98 -11.30
C SER A 63 -1.95 19.39 -9.83
N VAL A 64 -2.07 20.70 -9.59
CA VAL A 64 -2.22 21.28 -8.24
C VAL A 64 -3.45 20.70 -7.52
N HIS A 65 -4.52 20.40 -8.25
CA HIS A 65 -5.76 19.86 -7.67
C HIS A 65 -5.60 18.44 -7.15
N ARG A 66 -4.77 17.62 -7.80
CA ARG A 66 -4.50 16.24 -7.39
C ARG A 66 -3.66 16.20 -6.11
N ARG A 67 -2.63 17.04 -6.05
CA ARG A 67 -1.84 17.25 -4.83
C ARG A 67 -2.67 17.79 -3.68
N ALA A 68 -3.50 18.80 -3.94
CA ALA A 68 -4.38 19.38 -2.94
C ALA A 68 -5.40 18.35 -2.41
N ARG A 69 -5.90 17.44 -3.25
CA ARG A 69 -6.83 16.39 -2.82
C ARG A 69 -6.20 15.36 -1.88
N ALA A 70 -4.96 14.95 -2.13
CA ALA A 70 -4.24 14.05 -1.24
C ALA A 70 -3.96 14.70 0.13
N GLY A 71 -3.52 15.97 0.13
CA GLY A 71 -3.34 16.76 1.34
C GLY A 71 -4.65 16.96 2.10
N ALA A 72 -5.70 17.41 1.40
CA ALA A 72 -7.03 17.62 1.99
C ALA A 72 -7.65 16.34 2.58
N PHE A 73 -7.32 15.16 2.05
CA PHE A 73 -7.76 13.90 2.63
C PHE A 73 -7.13 13.65 4.00
N LEU A 74 -5.83 13.93 4.16
CA LEU A 74 -5.13 13.84 5.46
C LEU A 74 -5.58 14.96 6.41
N GLU A 75 -5.68 16.20 5.91
CA GLU A 75 -6.19 17.35 6.66
C GLU A 75 -7.65 17.16 7.11
N HIS A 76 -8.47 16.37 6.40
CA HIS A 76 -9.82 16.04 6.86
C HIS A 76 -9.80 15.25 8.16
N PHE A 77 -8.82 14.34 8.34
CA PHE A 77 -8.64 13.67 9.61
C PHE A 77 -8.23 14.68 10.68
N ASP A 78 -7.29 15.59 10.39
CA ASP A 78 -6.81 16.62 11.33
C ASP A 78 -7.91 17.67 11.69
N ALA A 79 -8.74 18.10 10.74
CA ALA A 79 -9.78 19.12 10.94
C ALA A 79 -10.96 18.64 11.80
N VAL A 80 -11.25 17.34 11.82
CA VAL A 80 -12.26 16.73 12.71
C VAL A 80 -11.88 16.87 14.18
N HIS A 81 -10.60 17.10 14.50
CA HIS A 81 -10.14 17.33 15.88
C HIS A 81 -10.36 18.75 16.39
N HIS A 82 -10.50 19.74 15.50
CA HIS A 82 -10.53 21.15 15.89
C HIS A 82 -11.94 21.73 16.12
N GLN A 83 -13.01 20.95 15.94
CA GLN A 83 -14.37 21.43 16.20
C GLN A 83 -14.76 21.32 17.70
N PRO A 84 -15.09 22.42 18.39
CA PRO A 84 -15.26 22.40 19.85
C PRO A 84 -16.64 21.98 20.38
N TYR A 85 -17.66 21.74 19.54
CA TYR A 85 -19.06 21.73 20.02
C TYR A 85 -19.96 20.56 19.61
N GLU A 86 -19.50 19.62 18.80
CA GLU A 86 -20.16 18.31 18.69
C GLU A 86 -19.16 17.27 19.15
N ARG A 87 -19.63 16.22 19.86
CA ARG A 87 -18.79 15.10 20.30
C ARG A 87 -18.12 14.48 19.08
N SER A 88 -16.95 14.99 18.73
CA SER A 88 -16.08 14.49 17.70
C SER A 88 -15.78 13.04 18.05
N PHE A 89 -16.11 12.13 17.14
CA PHE A 89 -15.65 10.75 17.24
C PHE A 89 -14.12 10.81 17.16
N VAL A 90 -13.51 10.82 18.33
CA VAL A 90 -12.10 11.02 18.62
C VAL A 90 -11.22 10.26 17.60
N LEU A 91 -10.67 11.00 16.64
CA LEU A 91 -9.53 10.53 15.85
C LEU A 91 -8.20 10.93 16.50
N ASP A 92 -8.18 11.39 17.78
CA ASP A 92 -6.95 11.55 18.62
C ASP A 92 -6.27 10.19 18.92
N GLY A 93 -6.45 9.21 18.04
CA GLY A 93 -6.01 7.84 18.16
C GLY A 93 -4.96 7.50 17.11
N ASN A 94 -4.50 6.27 17.19
CA ASN A 94 -3.57 5.71 16.23
C ASN A 94 -4.30 5.45 14.91
N VAL A 95 -3.90 6.12 13.84
CA VAL A 95 -4.47 5.96 12.50
C VAL A 95 -3.46 5.28 11.59
N VAL A 96 -3.92 4.24 10.90
CA VAL A 96 -3.18 3.55 9.84
C VAL A 96 -4.02 3.61 8.57
N LEU A 97 -3.50 4.29 7.56
CA LEU A 97 -4.06 4.36 6.23
C LEU A 97 -3.23 3.46 5.32
N GLY A 98 -3.85 2.45 4.72
CA GLY A 98 -3.16 1.41 3.96
C GLY A 98 -3.89 1.07 2.67
N GLY A 99 -3.13 0.83 1.61
CA GLY A 99 -3.68 0.45 0.31
C GLY A 99 -2.81 0.93 -0.85
N ASP A 100 -3.20 0.53 -2.06
CA ASP A 100 -2.88 1.19 -3.31
C ASP A 100 -3.50 2.60 -3.34
N LEU A 101 -2.65 3.58 -3.12
CA LEU A 101 -3.01 4.98 -3.12
C LEU A 101 -3.07 5.55 -4.54
N GLY A 102 -2.59 4.83 -5.56
CA GLY A 102 -2.43 5.34 -6.91
C GLY A 102 -1.48 6.54 -7.01
N TRP A 103 -0.63 6.77 -6.00
CA TRP A 103 0.31 7.89 -5.93
C TRP A 103 1.63 7.56 -6.60
N ASP A 104 2.10 8.47 -7.44
CA ASP A 104 3.30 8.31 -8.24
C ASP A 104 4.24 9.50 -7.96
N ASP A 105 5.35 9.26 -7.26
CA ASP A 105 6.22 10.37 -6.82
C ASP A 105 6.90 11.08 -8.01
N ASP A 106 7.12 10.41 -9.15
CA ASP A 106 7.69 11.03 -10.36
C ASP A 106 6.69 11.97 -11.04
N LEU A 107 5.41 11.58 -11.07
CA LEU A 107 4.35 12.37 -11.73
C LEU A 107 3.73 13.43 -10.80
N ASP A 108 3.55 13.09 -9.53
CA ASP A 108 2.83 13.89 -8.54
C ASP A 108 3.77 14.75 -7.67
N GLY A 109 5.05 14.37 -7.60
CA GLY A 109 6.00 14.85 -6.61
C GLY A 109 5.87 14.09 -5.28
N PRO A 110 6.73 14.37 -4.29
CA PRO A 110 6.69 13.68 -3.01
C PRO A 110 5.33 13.88 -2.33
N LEU A 111 4.74 12.78 -1.86
CA LEU A 111 3.50 12.82 -1.08
C LEU A 111 3.67 13.76 0.12
N ARG A 112 2.89 14.85 0.14
CA ARG A 112 2.88 15.80 1.25
C ARG A 112 2.03 15.22 2.37
N LEU A 113 2.70 14.76 3.42
CA LEU A 113 2.08 14.39 4.68
C LEU A 113 1.75 15.70 5.42
N GLY A 114 0.56 15.79 6.02
CA GLY A 114 0.15 16.99 6.77
C GLY A 114 1.09 17.31 7.94
N ASP A 115 0.90 18.48 8.56
CA ASP A 115 1.84 19.03 9.54
C ASP A 115 1.87 18.27 10.89
N GLU A 116 0.93 17.36 11.15
CA GLU A 116 0.72 16.74 12.46
C GLU A 116 1.12 15.24 12.55
N GLY A 117 2.41 14.94 12.56
CA GLY A 117 2.93 13.64 13.02
C GLY A 117 2.58 12.42 12.13
N TRP A 118 2.18 12.67 10.88
CA TRP A 118 1.99 11.65 9.87
C TRP A 118 3.32 11.18 9.28
N VAL A 119 3.47 9.88 9.09
CA VAL A 119 4.66 9.26 8.49
C VAL A 119 4.31 8.25 7.41
N ASP A 120 5.13 8.17 6.36
CA ASP A 120 5.13 7.05 5.42
C ASP A 120 5.96 5.91 6.04
N ALA A 121 5.29 4.81 6.40
CA ALA A 121 5.92 3.73 7.15
C ALA A 121 7.07 3.06 6.39
N TRP A 122 7.03 3.03 5.05
CA TRP A 122 8.15 2.48 4.27
C TRP A 122 9.36 3.38 4.36
N ARG A 123 9.17 4.69 4.11
CA ARG A 123 10.27 5.67 4.18
C ARG A 123 10.90 5.73 5.57
N GLU A 124 10.06 5.75 6.61
CA GLU A 124 10.50 5.81 8.02
C GLU A 124 11.31 4.57 8.43
N LEU A 125 10.88 3.37 8.04
CA LEU A 125 11.55 2.13 8.44
C LEU A 125 12.72 1.72 7.53
N ARG A 126 12.77 2.20 6.28
CA ARG A 126 13.74 1.74 5.26
C ARG A 126 14.75 2.81 4.80
N GLY A 127 14.62 4.06 5.21
CA GLY A 127 15.69 5.06 5.04
C GLY A 127 15.64 5.89 3.75
N GLY A 128 14.46 6.08 3.15
CA GLY A 128 14.13 7.32 2.42
C GLY A 128 14.70 7.61 1.03
N ASP A 129 15.73 6.93 0.50
CA ASP A 129 16.22 7.23 -0.86
C ASP A 129 15.55 6.37 -1.94
N GLU A 130 14.98 7.00 -2.97
CA GLU A 130 14.21 6.35 -4.04
C GLU A 130 15.09 5.48 -4.96
N ASP A 131 16.36 5.83 -5.12
CA ASP A 131 17.32 5.07 -5.94
C ASP A 131 17.98 3.88 -5.23
N THR A 132 17.90 3.78 -3.90
CA THR A 132 18.55 2.71 -3.12
C THR A 132 17.65 1.98 -2.11
N GLY A 133 16.49 2.53 -1.77
CA GLY A 133 15.64 2.07 -0.66
C GLY A 133 14.66 0.93 -0.98
N GLY A 134 14.52 0.52 -2.25
CA GLY A 134 13.57 -0.50 -2.67
C GLY A 134 12.11 -0.15 -2.35
N GLY A 135 11.20 -1.13 -2.45
CA GLY A 135 9.77 -0.95 -2.11
C GLY A 135 8.86 -0.66 -3.28
N TRP A 136 9.29 -0.95 -4.50
CA TRP A 136 8.44 -0.88 -5.70
C TRP A 136 7.35 -1.95 -5.63
N THR A 137 6.17 -1.57 -5.14
CA THR A 137 5.03 -2.48 -5.05
C THR A 137 4.41 -2.76 -6.41
N TYR A 138 4.72 -1.94 -7.42
CA TYR A 138 4.57 -2.25 -8.84
C TYR A 138 5.94 -2.19 -9.54
N ASP A 139 6.43 -3.33 -10.04
CA ASP A 139 7.74 -3.41 -10.72
C ASP A 139 7.69 -4.40 -11.89
N ALA A 140 7.70 -3.90 -13.12
CA ALA A 140 7.68 -4.73 -14.33
C ALA A 140 8.99 -5.50 -14.59
N VAL A 141 10.08 -5.13 -13.91
CA VAL A 141 11.37 -5.85 -13.98
C VAL A 141 11.38 -7.01 -13.01
N ALA A 142 10.96 -6.77 -11.75
CA ALA A 142 10.92 -7.80 -10.71
C ALA A 142 9.69 -8.73 -10.83
N ASN A 143 8.61 -8.28 -11.48
CA ASN A 143 7.42 -9.07 -11.77
C ASN A 143 7.37 -9.49 -13.25
N PRO A 144 8.06 -10.59 -13.63
CA PRO A 144 8.17 -11.02 -15.03
C PRO A 144 6.83 -11.38 -15.67
N MET A 145 5.78 -11.64 -14.88
CA MET A 145 4.44 -11.99 -15.40
C MET A 145 3.79 -10.83 -16.17
N LEU A 146 4.30 -9.61 -16.01
CA LEU A 146 3.81 -8.39 -16.68
C LEU A 146 4.35 -8.24 -18.10
N ARG A 147 5.41 -8.98 -18.45
CA ARG A 147 6.00 -8.89 -19.79
C ARG A 147 5.02 -9.38 -20.87
N GLY A 148 4.97 -8.64 -21.98
CA GLY A 148 4.05 -8.90 -23.09
C GLY A 148 2.60 -8.51 -22.79
N LEU A 149 2.36 -7.82 -21.67
CA LEU A 149 1.12 -7.11 -21.41
C LEU A 149 1.31 -5.63 -21.69
N ASN A 150 0.28 -4.99 -22.26
CA ASN A 150 0.27 -3.56 -22.53
C ASN A 150 0.04 -2.76 -21.23
N LEU A 151 0.94 -2.92 -20.26
CA LEU A 151 0.91 -2.29 -18.95
C LEU A 151 2.14 -1.36 -18.79
N PRO A 152 2.07 -0.36 -17.90
CA PRO A 152 3.21 0.52 -17.63
C PRO A 152 4.47 -0.27 -17.26
N ALA A 153 5.61 0.06 -17.88
CA ALA A 153 6.89 -0.61 -17.61
C ALA A 153 7.68 0.03 -16.45
N GLU A 154 7.23 1.19 -15.98
CA GLU A 154 7.87 1.96 -14.92
C GLU A 154 7.71 1.29 -13.56
N ARG A 155 8.70 1.49 -12.68
CA ARG A 155 8.62 1.09 -11.28
C ARG A 155 7.88 2.15 -10.50
N ARG A 156 6.92 1.73 -9.68
CA ARG A 156 6.08 2.63 -8.89
C ARG A 156 5.85 2.06 -7.51
N ARG A 157 5.55 2.94 -6.55
CA ARG A 157 5.14 2.56 -5.19
C ARG A 157 3.73 3.09 -4.88
N PRO A 158 2.70 2.55 -5.58
CA PRO A 158 1.34 2.97 -5.37
C PRO A 158 0.78 2.45 -4.04
N ASP A 159 1.13 1.22 -3.64
CA ASP A 159 0.78 0.68 -2.31
C ASP A 159 1.62 1.31 -1.20
N ARG A 160 0.96 1.93 -0.20
CA ARG A 160 1.63 2.58 0.94
C ARG A 160 0.88 2.33 2.25
N PHE A 161 1.61 2.46 3.35
CA PHE A 161 1.02 2.66 4.68
C PHE A 161 1.42 4.05 5.22
N ILE A 162 0.44 4.92 5.40
CA ILE A 162 0.60 6.25 5.99
C ILE A 162 0.02 6.21 7.41
N CYS A 163 0.82 6.55 8.42
CA CYS A 163 0.46 6.32 9.81
C CYS A 163 0.57 7.60 10.63
N LYS A 164 -0.37 7.82 11.56
CA LYS A 164 -0.28 8.79 12.67
C LYS A 164 -0.41 7.98 13.95
N LEU A 165 0.70 7.68 14.62
CA LEU A 165 0.73 6.77 15.78
C LEU A 165 1.14 7.52 17.04
N ARG A 166 0.30 7.45 18.08
CA ARG A 166 0.55 8.04 19.40
C ARG A 166 0.96 6.99 20.43
N ASP A 167 0.19 5.91 20.52
CA ASP A 167 0.34 4.86 21.54
C ASP A 167 1.06 3.61 20.98
N PHE A 168 1.38 3.63 19.69
CA PHE A 168 2.11 2.60 18.97
C PHE A 168 3.33 3.19 18.29
N LYS A 169 4.28 2.31 17.98
CA LYS A 169 5.44 2.60 17.15
C LYS A 169 5.48 1.65 15.96
N LEU A 170 6.04 2.12 14.86
CA LEU A 170 6.37 1.26 13.72
C LEU A 170 7.37 0.18 14.17
N GLY A 171 7.12 -1.06 13.75
CA GLY A 171 7.95 -2.22 14.08
C GLY A 171 8.75 -2.69 12.86
N SER A 172 8.06 -3.20 11.85
CA SER A 172 8.66 -3.69 10.60
C SER A 172 7.72 -3.46 9.43
N ILE A 173 8.29 -3.36 8.23
CA ILE A 173 7.53 -3.33 6.98
C ILE A 173 8.26 -4.15 5.92
N GLU A 174 7.54 -5.01 5.20
CA GLU A 174 8.11 -5.87 4.18
C GLU A 174 7.17 -6.06 2.99
N MET A 175 7.74 -6.29 1.81
CA MET A 175 6.99 -6.70 0.63
C MET A 175 6.74 -8.21 0.67
N VAL A 176 5.54 -8.62 0.31
CA VAL A 176 5.11 -10.03 0.30
C VAL A 176 4.59 -10.44 -1.07
N GLY A 177 4.65 -11.75 -1.34
CA GLY A 177 4.29 -12.33 -2.63
C GLY A 177 5.24 -11.94 -3.76
N VAL A 178 6.52 -11.77 -3.42
CA VAL A 178 7.63 -11.52 -4.35
C VAL A 178 8.09 -12.76 -5.10
N GLU A 179 7.63 -13.94 -4.66
CA GLU A 179 8.00 -15.22 -5.27
C GLU A 179 6.94 -15.72 -6.27
N PRO A 180 7.37 -16.36 -7.37
CA PRO A 180 6.47 -17.07 -8.27
C PRO A 180 5.64 -18.14 -7.59
N ILE A 181 4.42 -18.35 -8.09
CA ILE A 181 3.60 -19.50 -7.70
C ILE A 181 4.23 -20.76 -8.33
N PRO A 182 4.63 -21.76 -7.54
CA PRO A 182 5.29 -22.95 -8.06
C PRO A 182 4.45 -23.68 -9.11
N GLY A 183 5.06 -23.95 -10.27
CA GLY A 183 4.43 -24.69 -11.37
C GLY A 183 3.34 -23.93 -12.14
N VAL A 184 3.16 -22.62 -11.90
CA VAL A 184 2.19 -21.81 -12.63
C VAL A 184 2.89 -20.86 -13.57
N THR A 185 2.56 -20.96 -14.86
CA THR A 185 3.17 -20.17 -15.93
C THR A 185 2.12 -19.59 -16.87
N ARG A 186 2.49 -18.52 -17.59
CA ARG A 186 1.74 -17.96 -18.72
C ARG A 186 2.66 -17.78 -19.93
N PHE A 187 2.09 -17.55 -21.11
CA PHE A 187 2.85 -17.14 -22.28
C PHE A 187 2.82 -15.61 -22.44
N ASP A 188 3.91 -15.02 -22.92
CA ASP A 188 3.89 -13.66 -23.48
C ASP A 188 3.43 -13.63 -24.94
N ASP A 189 3.31 -12.43 -25.49
CA ASP A 189 2.94 -12.16 -26.88
C ASP A 189 3.91 -12.76 -27.91
N LYS A 190 5.12 -13.13 -27.48
CA LYS A 190 6.15 -13.79 -28.30
C LYS A 190 6.21 -15.30 -28.08
N GLY A 191 5.31 -15.86 -27.28
CA GLY A 191 5.25 -17.29 -26.99
C GLY A 191 6.29 -17.78 -25.97
N ASN A 192 6.99 -16.89 -25.27
CA ASN A 192 7.89 -17.31 -24.20
C ASN A 192 7.10 -17.67 -22.94
N VAL A 193 7.59 -18.66 -22.20
CA VAL A 193 7.02 -19.06 -20.91
C VAL A 193 7.50 -18.12 -19.82
N LEU A 194 6.56 -17.58 -19.04
CA LEU A 194 6.80 -16.68 -17.93
C LEU A 194 6.21 -17.25 -16.64
N PRO A 195 6.90 -17.12 -15.50
CA PRO A 195 6.32 -17.47 -14.21
C PRO A 195 5.17 -16.51 -13.86
N VAL A 196 4.22 -17.01 -13.09
CA VAL A 196 3.06 -16.24 -12.60
C VAL A 196 3.26 -15.95 -11.12
N LEU A 197 3.18 -14.68 -10.75
CA LEU A 197 3.19 -14.24 -9.36
C LEU A 197 1.75 -14.07 -8.82
N PRO A 198 1.55 -13.92 -7.50
CA PRO A 198 0.22 -13.79 -6.91
C PRO A 198 -0.61 -12.61 -7.46
N SER A 199 0.04 -11.51 -7.84
CA SER A 199 -0.62 -10.34 -8.43
C SER A 199 0.34 -9.54 -9.31
N HIS A 200 -0.20 -8.60 -10.07
CA HIS A 200 0.56 -7.56 -10.75
C HIS A 200 1.28 -6.59 -9.81
N HIS A 201 0.89 -6.55 -8.54
CA HIS A 201 1.58 -5.82 -7.48
C HIS A 201 2.13 -6.80 -6.44
N PHE A 202 3.19 -6.39 -5.74
CA PHE A 202 3.61 -7.00 -4.48
C PHE A 202 2.79 -6.43 -3.33
N GLY A 203 2.42 -7.27 -2.36
CA GLY A 203 1.71 -6.80 -1.17
C GLY A 203 2.66 -6.13 -0.18
N LEU A 204 2.10 -5.40 0.78
CA LEU A 204 2.84 -4.83 1.91
C LEU A 204 2.30 -5.37 3.23
N LEU A 205 3.22 -5.81 4.08
CA LEU A 205 2.95 -6.21 5.46
C LEU A 205 3.61 -5.22 6.41
N LEU A 206 2.80 -4.49 7.19
CA LEU A 206 3.26 -3.58 8.24
C LEU A 206 2.99 -4.20 9.61
N THR A 207 3.97 -4.17 10.51
CA THR A 207 3.79 -4.49 11.93
C THR A 207 3.99 -3.23 12.77
N ILE A 208 3.03 -2.93 13.64
CA ILE A 208 3.18 -1.92 14.70
C ILE A 208 3.15 -2.58 16.07
N SER A 209 3.77 -1.94 17.06
CA SER A 209 3.79 -2.44 18.43
C SER A 209 3.46 -1.34 19.42
N ARG A 210 2.86 -1.69 20.55
CA ARG A 210 2.55 -0.71 21.59
C ARG A 210 3.81 -0.01 22.06
N SER A 211 3.77 1.31 22.17
CA SER A 211 4.84 2.10 22.77
C SER A 211 4.93 1.75 24.25
N MET A 212 6.08 1.26 24.69
CA MET A 212 6.33 1.02 26.11
C MET A 212 6.41 2.41 26.77
N VAL A 213 5.38 2.80 27.51
CA VAL A 213 5.48 3.97 28.39
C VAL A 213 6.48 3.60 29.48
N SER A 214 7.64 4.26 29.51
CA SER A 214 8.49 4.25 30.68
C SER A 214 7.67 4.84 31.83
N LYS A 215 7.18 3.98 32.73
CA LYS A 215 6.69 4.44 34.02
C LYS A 215 7.89 5.01 34.76
N ASN A 216 8.10 6.32 34.64
CA ASN A 216 8.96 7.03 35.58
C ASN A 216 8.24 6.93 36.93
N VAL A 217 8.79 6.08 37.80
CA VAL A 217 8.46 6.01 39.23
C VAL A 217 9.05 7.23 39.91
#